data_AF-A0A4P5P9H9-F1
#
_entry.id   AF-A0A4P5P9H9-F1
#
_cell.length_a   1.000
_cell.length_b   1.000
_cell.length_c   1.000
_cell.angle_alpha   90.00
_cell.angle_beta   90.00
_cell.angle_gamma   90.00
#
_symmetry.space_group_name_H-M   'P 1'
#
loop_
_entity.id
_entity.type
_entity.pdbx_description
1 polymer ?
#
loop_
_entity_poly.entity_id
_entity_poly.type
_entity_poly.pdbx_seq_one_letter_code
_entity_poly.pdbx_strand_id
1 'polypeptide(L)'
;MTSLQKSDFSKWYLQTIQQAELMSYSEVRGYIVFRPDGYELWEHIQEEVNKYLREEDIRNVYFPMLIPKSYFMKEAEHVEGFAPELPWVTEAGEVFQ
;
A
#
# COMPACT_ATOMS: atom_id res chain seq x y z
N MET A 1 4.21 25.45 -13.48
CA MET A 1 5.34 24.60 -13.07
C MET A 1 6.39 25.47 -12.39
N THR A 2 6.76 25.15 -11.15
CA THR A 2 7.79 25.90 -10.42
C THR A 2 9.17 25.63 -11.03
N SER A 3 10.15 26.49 -10.75
CA SER A 3 11.53 26.25 -11.17
C SER A 3 12.07 24.93 -10.62
N LEU A 4 11.76 24.64 -9.35
CA LEU A 4 12.16 23.41 -8.66
C LEU A 4 11.58 22.15 -9.34
N GLN A 5 10.31 22.18 -9.76
CA GLN A 5 9.69 21.05 -10.46
C GLN A 5 10.44 20.65 -11.74
N LYS A 6 11.10 21.60 -12.43
CA LYS A 6 11.87 21.34 -13.64
C LYS A 6 13.30 20.87 -13.36
N SER A 7 13.93 21.41 -12.33
CA SER A 7 15.35 21.16 -12.03
C SER A 7 15.60 19.98 -11.09
N ASP A 8 14.66 19.73 -10.16
CA ASP A 8 14.73 18.67 -9.15
C ASP A 8 13.31 18.21 -8.79
N PHE A 9 12.76 17.34 -9.65
CA PHE A 9 11.39 16.85 -9.53
C PHE A 9 11.17 16.09 -8.22
N SER A 10 12.13 15.25 -7.82
CA SER A 10 12.02 14.45 -6.60
C SER A 10 11.86 15.32 -5.36
N LYS A 11 12.67 16.37 -5.24
CA LYS A 11 12.56 17.32 -4.12
C LYS A 11 11.26 18.11 -4.18
N TRP A 12 10.87 18.56 -5.37
CA TRP A 12 9.59 19.25 -5.55
C TRP A 12 8.40 18.38 -5.12
N TYR A 13 8.38 17.11 -5.51
CA TYR A 13 7.31 16.17 -5.17
C TYR A 13 7.19 16.01 -3.65
N LEU A 14 8.30 15.69 -2.99
CA LEU A 14 8.34 15.50 -1.54
C LEU A 14 7.93 16.76 -0.77
N GLN A 15 8.39 17.94 -1.19
CA GLN A 15 8.00 19.19 -0.57
C GLN A 15 6.51 19.50 -0.77
N THR A 16 5.98 19.22 -1.97
CA THR A 16 4.58 19.49 -2.28
C THR A 16 3.66 18.62 -1.43
N ILE A 17 3.91 17.31 -1.36
CA ILE A 17 3.08 16.39 -0.55
C ILE A 17 3.15 16.70 0.94
N GLN A 18 4.30 17.16 1.43
CA GLN A 18 4.49 17.54 2.84
C GLN A 18 3.80 18.86 3.16
N GLN A 19 3.94 19.87 2.30
CA GLN A 19 3.31 21.18 2.50
C GLN A 19 1.78 21.11 2.37
N ALA A 20 1.28 20.22 1.53
CA ALA A 20 -0.15 19.92 1.41
C ALA A 20 -0.66 19.01 2.55
N GLU A 21 0.21 18.62 3.49
CA GLU A 21 -0.15 17.76 4.63
C GLU A 21 -0.83 16.44 4.23
N LEU A 22 -0.49 15.86 3.07
CA LEU A 22 -1.11 14.62 2.58
C LEU A 22 -0.46 13.36 3.15
N MET A 23 0.87 13.40 3.37
CA MET A 23 1.64 12.25 3.82
C MET A 23 2.77 12.67 4.75
N SER A 24 3.15 11.77 5.67
CA SER A 24 4.34 11.91 6.52
C SER A 24 5.21 10.65 6.47
N TYR A 25 6.50 10.81 6.71
CA TYR A 25 7.40 9.67 6.84
C TYR A 25 7.11 8.87 8.11
N SER A 26 7.14 7.55 8.00
CA SER A 26 7.12 6.67 9.18
C SER A 26 8.55 6.40 9.67
N GLU A 27 8.67 5.90 10.91
CA GLU A 27 9.94 5.41 11.45
C GLU A 27 10.44 4.13 10.74
N VAL A 28 9.53 3.41 10.06
CA VAL A 28 9.86 2.21 9.29
C VAL A 28 10.22 2.61 7.86
N ARG A 29 11.45 2.26 7.46
CA ARG A 29 11.94 2.53 6.10
C ARG A 29 11.01 1.90 5.05
N GLY A 30 10.63 2.69 4.05
CA GLY A 30 9.75 2.24 2.97
C GLY A 30 8.25 2.39 3.28
N TYR A 31 7.88 2.77 4.50
CA TYR A 31 6.50 3.04 4.88
C TYR A 31 6.23 4.53 4.99
N ILE A 32 5.05 4.92 4.50
CA ILE A 32 4.51 6.28 4.59
C ILE A 32 3.21 6.25 5.39
N VAL A 33 2.96 7.31 6.13
CA VAL A 33 1.69 7.52 6.85
C VAL A 33 0.86 8.48 6.03
N PHE A 34 -0.34 8.06 5.63
CA PHE A 34 -1.34 8.95 5.05
C PHE A 34 -1.96 9.80 6.16
N ARG A 35 -1.99 11.12 5.94
CA ARG A 35 -2.71 12.07 6.80
C ARG A 35 -4.18 12.12 6.37
N PRO A 36 -5.09 12.71 7.18
CA PRO A 36 -6.53 12.70 6.88
C PRO A 36 -6.86 13.10 5.44
N ASP A 37 -6.43 14.28 4.99
CA ASP A 37 -6.70 14.76 3.62
C ASP A 37 -6.09 13.84 2.54
N GLY A 38 -4.93 13.24 2.81
CA GLY A 38 -4.32 12.27 1.90
C GLY A 38 -5.07 10.94 1.83
N TYR A 39 -5.67 10.52 2.94
CA TYR A 39 -6.49 9.30 3.00
C TYR A 39 -7.89 9.53 2.41
N GLU A 40 -8.47 10.72 2.60
CA GLU A 40 -9.76 11.10 2.00
C GLU A 40 -9.72 11.04 0.46
N LEU A 41 -8.59 11.43 -0.15
CA LEU A 41 -8.38 11.23 -1.58
C LEU A 41 -8.48 9.76 -1.99
N TRP A 42 -7.93 8.85 -1.17
CA TRP A 42 -8.04 7.42 -1.41
C TRP A 42 -9.47 6.90 -1.20
N GLU A 43 -10.18 7.40 -0.19
CA GLU A 43 -11.59 7.06 0.04
C GLU A 43 -12.46 7.42 -1.16
N HIS A 44 -12.31 8.62 -1.73
CA HIS A 44 -13.04 9.01 -2.94
C HIS A 44 -12.73 8.13 -4.15
N ILE A 45 -11.46 7.74 -4.34
CA ILE A 45 -11.07 6.79 -5.40
C ILE A 45 -11.75 5.45 -5.17
N GLN A 46 -11.69 4.94 -3.93
CA GLN A 46 -12.27 3.66 -3.57
C GLN A 46 -13.79 3.65 -3.76
N GLU A 47 -14.47 4.72 -3.37
CA GLU A 47 -15.92 4.88 -3.54
C GLU A 47 -16.34 4.76 -5.00
N GLU A 48 -15.66 5.48 -5.89
CA GLU A 48 -16.05 5.51 -7.30
C GLU A 48 -15.72 4.20 -8.01
N VAL A 49 -14.59 3.56 -7.67
CA VAL A 49 -14.29 2.21 -8.16
C VAL A 49 -15.31 1.21 -7.64
N ASN A 50 -15.69 1.26 -6.36
CA ASN A 50 -16.69 0.37 -5.80
C ASN A 50 -18.07 0.57 -6.43
N LYS A 51 -18.41 1.80 -6.83
CA LYS A 51 -19.65 2.08 -7.56
C LYS A 51 -19.65 1.39 -8.92
N TYR A 52 -18.58 1.55 -9.69
CA TYR A 52 -18.40 0.85 -10.97
C TYR A 52 -18.50 -0.67 -10.81
N LEU A 53 -17.81 -1.25 -9.82
CA LEU A 53 -17.85 -2.70 -9.59
C LEU A 53 -19.27 -3.21 -9.28
N ARG A 54 -20.07 -2.44 -8.54
CA ARG A 54 -21.47 -2.79 -8.26
C ARG A 54 -22.35 -2.74 -9.50
N GLU A 55 -22.09 -1.83 -10.44
CA GLU A 55 -22.81 -1.76 -11.72
C GLU A 55 -22.56 -3.01 -12.58
N GLU A 56 -21.37 -3.62 -12.43
CA GLU A 56 -20.97 -4.87 -13.09
C GLU A 56 -21.35 -6.14 -12.29
N ASP A 57 -22.20 -6.03 -11.26
CA ASP A 57 -22.60 -7.12 -10.35
C ASP A 57 -21.42 -7.80 -9.60
N ILE A 58 -20.31 -7.08 -9.43
CA ILE A 58 -19.13 -7.55 -8.70
C ILE A 58 -19.26 -7.20 -7.21
N ARG A 59 -18.98 -8.20 -6.35
CA ARG A 59 -19.05 -8.06 -4.90
C ARG A 59 -17.68 -8.16 -4.25
N ASN A 60 -17.36 -7.19 -3.39
CA ASN A 60 -16.14 -7.21 -2.59
C ASN A 60 -16.15 -8.38 -1.60
N VAL A 61 -14.98 -8.99 -1.43
CA VAL A 61 -14.70 -10.02 -0.43
C VAL A 61 -13.36 -9.71 0.24
N TYR A 62 -13.20 -10.13 1.50
CA TYR A 62 -11.97 -9.95 2.24
C TYR A 62 -11.36 -11.32 2.55
N PHE A 63 -10.19 -11.58 1.99
CA PHE A 63 -9.40 -12.77 2.28
C PHE A 63 -8.39 -12.49 3.40
N PRO A 64 -7.91 -13.52 4.13
CA PRO A 64 -6.88 -13.35 5.13
C PRO A 64 -5.59 -12.74 4.55
N MET A 65 -4.99 -11.76 5.24
CA MET A 65 -3.68 -11.20 4.85
C MET A 65 -2.53 -12.19 5.06
N LEU A 66 -2.64 -13.06 6.06
CA LEU A 66 -1.66 -14.11 6.33
C LEU A 66 -2.20 -15.44 5.80
N ILE A 67 -1.44 -16.05 4.89
CA ILE A 67 -1.74 -17.38 4.35
C ILE A 67 -0.57 -18.33 4.66
N PRO A 68 -0.83 -19.64 4.89
CA PRO A 68 0.23 -20.59 5.12
C PRO A 68 1.22 -20.64 3.94
N LYS A 69 2.52 -20.68 4.25
CA LYS A 69 3.59 -20.84 3.24
C LYS A 69 3.34 -22.02 2.30
N SER A 70 2.76 -23.11 2.81
CA SER A 70 2.44 -24.31 2.03
C SER A 70 1.40 -24.06 0.93
N TYR A 71 0.51 -23.07 1.07
CA TYR A 71 -0.43 -22.70 0.02
C TYR A 71 0.26 -21.88 -1.06
N PHE A 72 1.17 -21.00 -0.66
CA PHE A 72 1.96 -20.19 -1.59
C PHE A 72 2.94 -21.03 -2.44
N MET A 73 3.54 -22.05 -1.84
CA MET A 73 4.51 -22.92 -2.52
C MET A 73 3.90 -23.84 -3.58
N LYS A 74 2.58 -24.07 -3.57
CA LYS A 74 1.92 -24.87 -4.61
C LYS A 74 1.94 -24.18 -5.98
N GLU A 75 1.95 -22.85 -6.00
CA GLU A 75 1.99 -22.04 -7.23
C GLU A 75 3.42 -21.74 -7.70
N ALA A 76 4.41 -21.90 -6.81
CA ALA A 76 5.80 -21.51 -7.05
C ALA A 76 6.50 -22.36 -8.13
N GLU A 77 6.03 -23.58 -8.40
CA GLU A 77 6.56 -24.42 -9.48
C GLU A 77 6.28 -23.84 -10.88
N HIS A 78 5.33 -22.90 -10.99
CA HIS A 78 4.87 -22.33 -12.26
C HIS A 78 5.38 -20.92 -12.57
N VAL A 79 6.07 -20.26 -11.63
CA VAL A 79 6.48 -18.85 -11.77
C VAL A 79 7.97 -18.69 -11.48
N GLU A 80 8.77 -18.45 -12.52
CA GLU A 80 10.20 -18.18 -12.37
C GLU A 80 10.41 -16.76 -11.82
N GLY A 81 11.14 -16.61 -10.69
CA GLY A 81 11.38 -15.32 -10.02
C GLY A 81 10.39 -14.97 -8.90
N PHE A 82 9.62 -15.94 -8.41
CA PHE A 82 8.42 -15.71 -7.60
C PHE A 82 8.60 -15.14 -6.18
N ALA A 83 9.80 -15.00 -5.58
CA ALA A 83 9.84 -14.40 -4.23
C ALA A 83 11.18 -13.79 -3.74
N PRO A 84 11.58 -12.59 -4.20
CA PRO A 84 12.57 -11.78 -3.49
C PRO A 84 11.99 -10.81 -2.43
N GLU A 85 10.69 -10.46 -2.47
CA GLU A 85 10.15 -9.34 -1.67
C GLU A 85 9.09 -9.70 -0.61
N LEU A 86 8.85 -11.00 -0.33
CA LEU A 86 7.79 -11.40 0.59
C LEU A 86 8.25 -11.42 2.05
N PRO A 87 7.67 -10.58 2.94
CA PRO A 87 7.94 -10.66 4.36
C PRO A 87 7.28 -11.92 4.95
N TRP A 88 8.02 -12.64 5.78
CA TRP A 88 7.52 -13.81 6.51
C TRP A 88 7.34 -13.49 7.99
N VAL A 89 6.16 -13.77 8.53
CA VAL A 89 5.94 -13.80 9.98
C VAL A 89 6.33 -15.20 10.46
N THR A 90 7.40 -15.30 11.25
CA THR A 90 7.92 -16.58 11.75
C THR A 90 7.58 -16.83 13.22
N GLU A 91 7.33 -15.78 13.98
CA GLU A 91 7.10 -15.82 15.41
C GLU A 91 5.95 -14.89 15.78
N ALA A 92 5.14 -15.29 16.76
CA ALA A 92 4.20 -14.40 17.45
C ALA A 92 4.83 -14.02 18.79
N GLY A 93 4.73 -12.74 19.17
CA GLY A 93 5.33 -12.26 20.42
C GLY A 93 4.81 -13.00 21.66
N GLU A 94 5.56 -12.92 22.75
CA GLU A 94 5.15 -13.52 24.02
C GLU A 94 3.94 -12.78 24.59
N VAL A 95 2.94 -13.54 25.07
CA VAL A 95 1.83 -12.97 25.83
C VAL A 95 2.37 -12.61 27.21
N PHE A 96 2.49 -11.33 27.52
CA PHE A 96 2.76 -10.88 28.88
C PHE A 96 1.59 -11.35 29.76
N GLN A 97 1.84 -12.33 30.63
CA GLN A 97 0.95 -12.71 31.72
C GLN A 97 1.23 -11.86 32.96
#